data_AF-A0A955WC08-F1
#
_entry.id   AF-A0A955WC08-F1
#
_cell.length_a   1.000
_cell.length_b   1.000
_cell.length_c   1.000
_cell.angle_alpha   90.00
_cell.angle_beta   90.00
_cell.angle_gamma   90.00
#
_symmetry.space_group_name_H-M   'P 1'
#
loop_
_entity.id
_entity.type
_entity.pdbx_description
1 polymer ?
#
loop_
_entity_poly.entity_id
_entity_poly.type
_entity_poly.pdbx_seq_one_letter_code
_entity_poly.pdbx_strand_id
1 'polypeptide(L)'
;MLARLGVCVPLVLLGALALTGCGEPAQDSSSALRARAEPYFREFEEFDAWARRNFDADLALRDARALEETVFAPIRRERHILAAWVEREGADPRQVGLRTETALTFDWVELRGVPMLSRLSVAEASLADPRTPRAPPRDAVVLSRRASSARGGGDVRVTVAYAPRELDAEDDE
;
A
#
# COMPACT_ATOMS: atom_id res chain seq x y z
N MET A 1 -56.75 -25.01 -21.95
CA MET A 1 -57.29 -25.30 -20.61
C MET A 1 -56.48 -24.47 -19.62
N LEU A 2 -57.06 -23.37 -19.12
CA LEU A 2 -56.48 -22.40 -18.19
C LEU A 2 -56.94 -22.72 -16.76
N ALA A 3 -56.03 -22.74 -15.78
CA ALA A 3 -56.34 -22.65 -14.35
C ALA A 3 -55.10 -22.10 -13.60
N ARG A 4 -55.10 -20.80 -13.24
CA ARG A 4 -55.37 -20.24 -11.88
C ARG A 4 -54.17 -20.40 -10.93
N LEU A 5 -53.34 -19.36 -10.74
CA LEU A 5 -53.46 -18.29 -9.72
C LEU A 5 -53.62 -18.84 -8.29
N GLY A 6 -52.56 -18.75 -7.49
CA GLY A 6 -52.60 -18.76 -6.03
C GLY A 6 -51.59 -17.73 -5.51
N VAL A 7 -52.02 -16.53 -5.11
CA VAL A 7 -52.55 -16.06 -3.81
C VAL A 7 -51.49 -15.17 -3.15
N CYS A 8 -51.85 -13.89 -3.03
CA CYS A 8 -51.18 -12.86 -2.25
C CYS A 8 -51.19 -13.18 -0.75
N VAL A 9 -50.11 -12.82 -0.06
CA VAL A 9 -50.20 -12.33 1.32
C VAL A 9 -49.54 -10.95 1.37
N PRO A 10 -50.30 -9.88 1.64
CA PRO A 10 -49.79 -8.54 1.92
C PRO A 10 -49.70 -8.29 3.44
N LEU A 11 -49.20 -7.09 3.81
CA LEU A 11 -49.12 -6.50 5.16
C LEU A 11 -47.90 -6.99 5.99
N VAL A 12 -47.15 -6.15 6.72
CA VAL A 12 -47.36 -4.74 7.09
C VAL A 12 -46.05 -4.07 7.53
N LEU A 13 -46.04 -2.74 7.39
CA LEU A 13 -45.07 -1.80 7.95
C LEU A 13 -44.70 -2.04 9.42
N LEU A 14 -43.41 -2.00 9.70
CA LEU A 14 -42.79 -1.28 10.82
C LEU A 14 -41.45 -0.78 10.27
N GLY A 15 -41.10 0.51 10.29
CA GLY A 15 -41.51 1.53 11.22
C GLY A 15 -40.29 1.90 12.06
N ALA A 16 -39.66 3.00 11.65
CA ALA A 16 -38.80 3.86 12.45
C ALA A 16 -37.32 3.49 12.67
N LEU A 17 -36.52 4.56 12.58
CA LEU A 17 -35.25 4.80 13.27
C LEU A 17 -33.98 4.16 12.68
N ALA A 18 -33.42 4.84 11.67
CA ALA A 18 -31.98 5.05 11.60
C ALA A 18 -31.71 6.54 11.44
N LEU A 19 -31.89 7.28 12.54
CA LEU A 19 -31.28 8.58 12.74
C LEU A 19 -29.75 8.38 12.83
N THR A 20 -29.03 9.25 12.12
CA THR A 20 -27.73 9.86 12.47
C THR A 20 -26.45 9.01 12.51
N GLY A 21 -25.52 9.37 11.60
CA GLY A 21 -24.06 9.37 11.78
C GLY A 21 -23.38 8.00 11.65
N CYS A 22 -22.35 7.77 10.84
CA CYS A 22 -21.26 8.65 10.44
C CYS A 22 -20.99 8.49 8.95
N GLY A 23 -21.42 9.47 8.15
CA GLY A 23 -20.71 9.77 6.92
C GLY A 23 -19.53 10.67 7.30
N GLU A 24 -18.41 10.09 7.74
CA GLU A 24 -17.14 10.80 7.59
C GLU A 24 -16.97 11.05 6.09
N PRO A 25 -16.85 12.31 5.64
CA PRO A 25 -16.75 12.55 4.22
C PRO A 25 -15.43 11.94 3.79
N ALA A 26 -15.43 11.07 2.79
CA ALA A 26 -14.21 10.40 2.28
C ALA A 26 -13.05 11.39 1.94
N GLN A 27 -13.36 12.68 1.83
CA GLN A 27 -12.42 13.79 1.67
C GLN A 27 -11.62 14.09 2.96
N ASP A 28 -12.23 14.01 4.14
CA ASP A 28 -11.54 14.18 5.44
C ASP A 28 -10.61 12.99 5.69
N SER A 29 -11.05 11.76 5.40
CA SER A 29 -10.21 10.56 5.49
C SER A 29 -9.03 10.62 4.51
N SER A 30 -9.23 11.08 3.27
CA SER A 30 -8.14 11.23 2.29
C SER A 30 -7.12 12.30 2.69
N SER A 31 -7.57 13.43 3.27
CA SER A 31 -6.67 14.48 3.73
C SER A 31 -5.88 14.06 4.98
N ALA A 32 -6.53 13.37 5.93
CA ALA A 32 -5.86 12.80 7.09
C ALA A 32 -4.82 11.74 6.71
N LEU A 33 -5.16 10.84 5.77
CA LEU A 33 -4.23 9.85 5.23
C LEU A 33 -3.04 10.52 4.53
N ARG A 34 -3.29 11.56 3.74
CA ARG A 34 -2.22 12.34 3.10
C ARG A 34 -1.30 12.96 4.15
N ALA A 35 -1.83 13.59 5.19
CA ALA A 35 -1.03 14.22 6.23
C ALA A 35 -0.14 13.21 6.98
N ARG A 36 -0.65 12.00 7.24
CA ARG A 36 0.15 10.91 7.85
C ARG A 36 1.22 10.36 6.91
N ALA A 37 0.98 10.38 5.61
CA ALA A 37 1.88 9.87 4.58
C ALA A 37 2.96 10.86 4.14
N GLU A 38 2.68 12.16 4.21
CA GLU A 38 3.55 13.23 3.74
C GLU A 38 5.00 13.16 4.25
N PRO A 39 5.28 12.81 5.53
CA PRO A 39 6.64 12.67 6.03
C PRO A 39 7.49 11.64 5.26
N TYR A 40 6.86 10.69 4.58
CA TYR A 40 7.54 9.60 3.86
C TYR A 40 7.65 9.85 2.36
N PHE A 41 7.02 10.90 1.80
CA PHE A 41 6.95 11.08 0.35
C PHE A 41 8.32 11.19 -0.32
N ARG A 42 9.23 11.99 0.26
CA ARG A 42 10.57 12.17 -0.31
C ARG A 42 11.37 10.87 -0.27
N GLU A 43 11.36 10.18 0.87
CA GLU A 43 12.06 8.91 1.04
C GLU A 43 11.51 7.85 0.08
N PHE A 44 10.19 7.80 -0.08
CA PHE A 44 9.52 6.91 -1.03
C PHE A 44 9.85 7.26 -2.48
N GLU A 45 9.90 8.54 -2.84
CA GLU A 45 10.28 8.99 -4.19
C GLU A 45 11.70 8.56 -4.55
N GLU A 46 12.65 8.80 -3.65
CA GLU A 46 14.05 8.41 -3.84
C GLU A 46 14.18 6.89 -4.00
N PHE A 47 13.47 6.12 -3.19
CA PHE A 47 13.45 4.66 -3.29
C PHE A 47 12.71 4.16 -4.55
N ASP A 48 11.55 4.71 -4.92
CA ASP A 48 10.79 4.35 -6.13
C ASP A 48 11.66 4.52 -7.38
N ALA A 49 12.38 5.64 -7.48
CA ALA A 49 13.28 5.90 -8.60
C ALA A 49 14.46 4.91 -8.63
N TRP A 50 15.05 4.59 -7.47
CA TRP A 50 16.12 3.59 -7.36
C TRP A 50 15.65 2.18 -7.72
N ALA A 51 14.55 1.73 -7.11
CA ALA A 51 14.00 0.41 -7.27
C ALA A 51 13.64 0.15 -8.73
N ARG A 52 12.95 1.08 -9.39
CA ARG A 52 12.61 0.97 -10.82
C ARG A 52 13.84 0.85 -11.70
N ARG A 53 14.86 1.70 -11.47
CA ARG A 53 16.09 1.69 -12.28
C ARG A 53 16.79 0.34 -12.20
N ASN A 54 16.89 -0.23 -11.00
CA ASN A 54 17.54 -1.52 -10.80
C ASN A 54 16.68 -2.68 -11.32
N PHE A 55 15.38 -2.69 -11.01
CA PHE A 55 14.45 -3.71 -11.48
C PHE A 55 14.30 -3.73 -13.02
N ASP A 56 14.41 -2.58 -13.68
CA ASP A 56 14.48 -2.47 -15.14
C ASP A 56 15.85 -2.88 -15.71
N ALA A 57 16.94 -2.58 -15.02
CA ALA A 57 18.29 -3.00 -15.41
C ALA A 57 18.49 -4.51 -15.32
N ASP A 58 17.79 -5.15 -14.37
CA ASP A 58 17.97 -6.56 -14.02
C ASP A 58 17.36 -7.57 -14.98
N LEU A 59 16.78 -7.13 -16.12
CA LEU A 59 16.47 -8.03 -17.24
C LEU A 59 17.70 -8.83 -17.72
N ALA A 60 18.92 -8.40 -17.37
CA ALA A 60 20.16 -9.10 -17.67
C ALA A 60 20.59 -10.15 -16.62
N LEU A 61 20.15 -10.05 -15.37
CA LEU A 61 20.51 -10.98 -14.29
C LEU A 61 19.36 -11.97 -14.05
N ARG A 62 19.66 -13.26 -14.15
CA ARG A 62 18.67 -14.34 -13.96
C ARG A 62 18.50 -14.76 -12.49
N ASP A 63 19.14 -14.05 -11.56
CA ASP A 63 19.19 -14.42 -10.15
C ASP A 63 18.30 -13.51 -9.30
N ALA A 64 17.19 -14.07 -8.81
CA ALA A 64 16.21 -13.35 -7.99
C ALA A 64 16.79 -12.85 -6.66
N ARG A 65 17.80 -13.54 -6.10
CA ARG A 65 18.43 -13.13 -4.84
C ARG A 65 19.33 -11.91 -5.05
N ALA A 66 20.09 -11.90 -6.14
CA ALA A 66 20.91 -10.73 -6.50
C ALA A 66 20.04 -9.50 -6.78
N LEU A 67 18.87 -9.70 -7.41
CA LEU A 67 17.87 -8.67 -7.63
C LEU A 67 17.36 -8.09 -6.30
N GLU A 68 16.91 -8.96 -5.39
CA GLU A 68 16.42 -8.56 -4.07
C GLU A 68 17.49 -7.77 -3.30
N GLU A 69 18.71 -8.30 -3.23
CA GLU A 69 19.84 -7.65 -2.54
C GLU A 69 20.12 -6.25 -3.11
N THR A 70 20.06 -6.09 -4.43
CA THR A 70 20.31 -4.82 -5.12
C THR A 70 19.18 -3.81 -4.96
N VAL A 71 17.94 -4.24 -5.21
CA VAL A 71 16.75 -3.37 -5.17
C VAL A 71 16.57 -2.80 -3.77
N PHE A 72 16.74 -3.62 -2.73
CA PHE A 72 16.49 -3.20 -1.35
C PHE A 72 17.72 -2.66 -0.62
N ALA A 73 18.88 -2.60 -1.27
CA ALA A 73 20.12 -2.12 -0.65
C ALA A 73 19.97 -0.78 0.13
N PRO A 74 19.27 0.26 -0.39
CA PRO A 74 19.14 1.53 0.32
C PRO A 74 18.31 1.45 1.60
N ILE A 75 17.29 0.60 1.62
CA ILE A 75 16.31 0.54 2.72
C ILE A 75 16.52 -0.65 3.67
N ARG A 76 17.48 -1.52 3.37
CA ARG A 76 17.68 -2.79 4.09
C ARG A 76 17.96 -2.62 5.58
N ARG A 77 18.60 -1.51 5.97
CA ARG A 77 18.98 -1.21 7.37
C ARG A 77 18.00 -0.28 8.08
N GLU A 78 17.02 0.26 7.36
CA GLU A 78 16.05 1.20 7.92
C GLU A 78 15.13 0.52 8.92
N ARG A 79 15.04 1.11 10.12
CA ARG A 79 14.30 0.55 11.25
C ARG A 79 12.81 0.81 11.16
N HIS A 80 12.40 1.96 10.64
CA HIS A 80 11.00 2.34 10.46
C HIS A 80 10.34 1.64 9.29
N ILE A 81 11.07 1.03 8.35
CA ILE A 81 10.45 0.22 7.29
C ILE A 81 10.04 -1.15 7.86
N LEU A 82 8.79 -1.55 7.71
CA LEU A 82 8.31 -2.85 8.19
C LEU A 82 8.39 -3.91 7.09
N ALA A 83 8.04 -3.52 5.87
CA ALA A 83 8.09 -4.36 4.69
C ALA A 83 8.22 -3.50 3.42
N ALA A 84 8.76 -4.08 2.35
CA ALA A 84 8.71 -3.48 1.02
C ALA A 84 8.64 -4.58 -0.03
N TRP A 85 8.05 -4.30 -1.18
CA TRP A 85 8.09 -5.21 -2.32
C TRP A 85 8.02 -4.45 -3.63
N VAL A 86 8.60 -5.07 -4.65
CA VAL A 86 8.62 -4.55 -6.02
C VAL A 86 8.10 -5.64 -6.93
N GLU A 87 7.09 -5.27 -7.72
CA GLU A 87 6.36 -6.17 -8.60
C GLU A 87 6.39 -5.64 -10.02
N ARG A 88 6.51 -6.53 -10.99
CA ARG A 88 6.22 -6.25 -12.40
C ARG A 88 5.12 -7.19 -12.87
N GLU A 89 4.11 -6.59 -13.49
CA GLU A 89 3.11 -7.31 -14.27
C GLU A 89 3.54 -7.36 -15.75
N GLY A 90 3.07 -8.34 -16.51
CA GLY A 90 3.29 -8.41 -17.96
C GLY A 90 3.88 -9.72 -18.44
N ALA A 91 4.69 -9.66 -19.49
CA ALA A 91 5.20 -10.84 -20.20
C ALA A 91 6.25 -11.65 -19.40
N ASP A 92 6.96 -11.00 -18.47
CA ASP A 92 7.87 -11.65 -17.50
C ASP A 92 7.51 -11.15 -16.09
N PRO A 93 6.45 -11.70 -15.48
CA PRO A 93 5.99 -11.24 -14.18
C PRO A 93 6.99 -11.63 -13.10
N ARG A 94 7.36 -10.67 -12.26
CA ARG A 94 8.35 -10.87 -11.19
C ARG A 94 7.98 -10.10 -9.95
N GLN A 95 8.37 -10.67 -8.81
CA GLN A 95 8.20 -10.05 -7.51
C GLN A 95 9.42 -10.34 -6.64
N VAL A 96 9.89 -9.32 -5.94
CA VAL A 96 10.88 -9.45 -4.86
C VAL A 96 10.39 -8.67 -3.65
N GLY A 97 10.73 -9.14 -2.45
CA GLY A 97 10.25 -8.54 -1.21
C GLY A 97 11.34 -8.43 -0.15
N LEU A 98 11.28 -7.36 0.61
CA LEU A 98 12.08 -7.14 1.82
C LEU A 98 11.18 -7.38 3.03
N ARG A 99 11.57 -8.31 3.89
CA ARG A 99 10.87 -8.66 5.15
C ARG A 99 9.47 -9.26 4.94
N THR A 100 9.00 -9.35 3.71
CA THR A 100 7.83 -10.14 3.35
C THR A 100 8.11 -10.83 2.02
N GLU A 101 7.74 -12.10 1.91
CA GLU A 101 7.79 -12.83 0.64
C GLU A 101 6.47 -12.74 -0.13
N THR A 102 5.40 -12.30 0.54
CA THR A 102 4.04 -12.22 -0.03
C THR A 102 3.58 -10.77 -0.13
N ALA A 103 2.97 -10.44 -1.27
CA ALA A 103 2.32 -9.14 -1.44
C ALA A 103 1.10 -9.08 -0.51
N LEU A 104 1.02 -8.02 0.29
CA LEU A 104 -0.09 -7.79 1.20
C LEU A 104 -1.20 -7.04 0.48
N THR A 105 -2.45 -7.32 0.85
CA THR A 105 -3.64 -6.66 0.30
C THR A 105 -4.08 -5.54 1.24
N PHE A 106 -4.45 -4.38 0.67
CA PHE A 106 -4.85 -3.20 1.41
C PHE A 106 -6.03 -2.49 0.74
N ASP A 107 -6.74 -1.72 1.55
CA ASP A 107 -7.76 -0.78 1.09
C ASP A 107 -7.08 0.52 0.62
N TRP A 108 -6.67 0.53 -0.65
CA TRP A 108 -5.91 1.63 -1.24
C TRP A 108 -6.74 2.90 -1.48
N VAL A 109 -6.14 4.05 -1.18
CA VAL A 109 -6.63 5.37 -1.55
C VAL A 109 -5.62 6.05 -2.47
N GLU A 110 -6.04 6.41 -3.69
CA GLU A 110 -5.16 7.14 -4.62
C GLU A 110 -5.06 8.62 -4.22
N LEU A 111 -3.84 9.09 -3.99
CA LEU A 111 -3.53 10.48 -3.68
C LEU A 111 -3.30 11.28 -4.96
N ARG A 112 -4.06 12.36 -5.12
CA ARG A 112 -3.93 13.30 -6.25
C ARG A 112 -3.04 14.49 -5.90
N GLY A 113 -2.34 15.02 -6.91
CA GLY A 113 -1.54 16.24 -6.76
C GLY A 113 -0.36 16.09 -5.80
N VAL A 114 0.24 14.91 -5.71
CA VAL A 114 1.54 14.71 -5.08
C VAL A 114 2.61 14.91 -6.17
N PRO A 115 3.46 15.95 -6.06
CA PRO A 115 4.50 16.21 -7.06
C PRO A 115 5.40 14.99 -7.26
N MET A 116 5.82 14.73 -8.51
CA MET A 116 6.70 13.62 -8.93
C MET A 116 6.16 12.19 -8.73
N LEU A 117 5.19 11.99 -7.83
CA LEU A 117 4.57 10.72 -7.51
C LEU A 117 3.18 10.60 -8.14
N SER A 118 3.11 10.56 -9.46
CA SER A 118 1.84 10.27 -10.14
C SER A 118 1.31 8.87 -9.77
N ARG A 119 -0.03 8.73 -9.66
CA ARG A 119 -0.69 7.47 -9.27
C ARG A 119 -0.17 6.87 -7.95
N LEU A 120 0.19 7.74 -7.00
CA LEU A 120 0.54 7.32 -5.65
C LEU A 120 -0.72 6.84 -4.94
N SER A 121 -0.67 5.66 -4.35
CA SER A 121 -1.70 5.11 -3.48
C SER A 121 -1.16 5.00 -2.06
N VAL A 122 -2.02 5.26 -1.10
CA VAL A 122 -1.74 5.12 0.33
C VAL A 122 -2.73 4.15 0.95
N ALA A 123 -2.28 3.40 1.95
CA ALA A 123 -3.14 2.67 2.87
C ALA A 123 -2.60 2.77 4.29
N GLU A 124 -3.47 2.52 5.27
CA GLU A 124 -3.08 2.26 6.65
C GLU A 124 -3.23 0.78 6.94
N ALA A 125 -2.32 0.24 7.74
CA ALA A 125 -2.32 -1.16 8.11
C ALA A 125 -1.70 -1.36 9.49
N SER A 126 -2.02 -2.50 10.11
CA SER A 126 -1.29 -3.00 11.27
C SER A 126 -0.45 -4.19 10.85
N LEU A 127 0.87 -4.08 10.93
CA LEU A 127 1.82 -5.06 10.41
C LEU A 127 2.74 -5.58 11.50
N ALA A 128 2.95 -6.89 11.54
CA ALA A 128 3.99 -7.49 12.37
C ALA A 128 5.37 -7.08 11.85
N ASP A 129 6.34 -6.87 12.76
CA ASP A 129 7.74 -6.69 12.38
C ASP A 129 8.45 -8.06 12.40
N PRO A 130 8.89 -8.58 11.24
CA PRO A 130 9.54 -9.89 11.16
C PRO A 130 10.85 -9.99 11.94
N ARG A 131 11.45 -8.85 12.30
CA ARG A 131 12.65 -8.79 13.13
C ARG A 131 12.33 -9.01 14.60
N THR A 132 11.09 -8.78 15.02
CA THR A 132 10.60 -8.96 16.39
C THR A 132 9.28 -9.75 16.40
N PRO A 133 9.28 -11.06 16.04
CA PRO A 133 8.04 -11.83 15.79
C PRO A 133 7.08 -11.99 16.99
N ARG A 134 7.55 -11.68 18.21
CA ARG A 134 6.75 -11.73 19.44
C ARG A 134 6.19 -10.38 19.87
N ALA A 135 6.61 -9.30 19.23
CA ALA A 135 6.08 -7.97 19.50
C ALA A 135 4.67 -7.83 18.92
N PRO A 136 3.81 -6.97 19.49
CA PRO A 136 2.55 -6.64 18.87
C PRO A 136 2.75 -6.03 17.47
N PRO A 137 1.80 -6.21 16.55
CA PRO A 137 1.77 -5.49 15.29
C PRO A 137 1.87 -3.98 15.49
N ARG A 138 2.51 -3.29 14.56
CA ARG A 138 2.68 -1.84 14.56
C ARG A 138 1.79 -1.23 13.50
N ASP A 139 1.23 -0.07 13.82
CA ASP A 139 0.57 0.76 12.80
C ASP A 139 1.59 1.11 11.72
N ALA A 140 1.10 1.23 10.49
CA ALA A 140 1.93 1.46 9.32
C ALA A 140 1.19 2.31 8.30
N VAL A 141 1.92 3.25 7.69
CA VAL A 141 1.52 3.91 6.45
C VAL A 141 2.18 3.17 5.29
N VAL A 142 1.36 2.70 4.36
CA VAL A 142 1.82 1.94 3.19
C VAL A 142 1.70 2.83 1.97
N LEU A 143 2.82 3.08 1.29
CA LEU A 143 2.87 3.82 0.03
C LEU A 143 3.10 2.86 -1.11
N SER A 144 2.31 2.97 -2.17
CA SER A 144 2.47 2.20 -3.40
C SER A 144 2.34 3.07 -4.62
N ARG A 145 3.19 2.85 -5.63
CA ARG A 145 3.13 3.57 -6.89
C ARG A 145 3.32 2.62 -8.06
N ARG A 146 2.39 2.70 -9.03
CA ARG A 146 2.48 2.02 -10.32
C ARG A 146 2.91 3.01 -11.39
N ALA A 147 3.97 2.67 -12.12
CA ALA A 147 4.37 3.39 -13.32
C ALA A 147 5.01 2.46 -14.33
N SER A 148 4.99 2.87 -15.60
CA SER A 148 5.49 2.05 -16.70
C SER A 148 7.00 1.89 -16.66
N SER A 149 7.48 0.70 -16.99
CA SER A 149 8.91 0.43 -17.17
C SER A 149 9.47 1.23 -18.34
N ALA A 150 10.67 1.79 -18.17
CA ALA A 150 11.35 2.54 -19.23
C ALA A 150 11.91 1.62 -20.34
N ARG A 151 12.09 0.32 -20.07
CA ARG A 151 12.66 -0.65 -21.01
C ARG A 151 11.62 -1.56 -21.69
N GLY A 152 10.34 -1.33 -21.42
CA GLY A 152 9.28 -2.25 -21.82
C GLY A 152 9.21 -3.47 -20.90
N GLY A 153 8.15 -4.27 -21.02
CA GLY A 153 7.94 -5.47 -20.18
C GLY A 153 6.81 -5.36 -19.15
N GLY A 154 6.18 -4.18 -19.04
CA GLY A 154 4.97 -3.94 -18.25
C GLY A 154 5.17 -2.90 -17.13
N ASP A 155 4.11 -2.67 -16.37
CA ASP A 155 4.13 -1.69 -15.29
C ASP A 155 4.87 -2.26 -14.06
N VAL A 156 5.72 -1.43 -13.46
CA VAL A 156 6.39 -1.74 -12.19
C VAL A 156 5.63 -1.05 -11.06
N ARG A 157 5.28 -1.82 -10.04
CA ARG A 157 4.72 -1.35 -8.77
C ARG A 157 5.80 -1.45 -7.69
N VAL A 158 6.02 -0.34 -7.00
CA VAL A 158 6.88 -0.28 -5.81
C VAL A 158 5.99 -0.01 -4.62
N THR A 159 6.14 -0.79 -3.55
CA THR A 159 5.38 -0.63 -2.32
C THR A 159 6.31 -0.66 -1.10
N VAL A 160 6.09 0.25 -0.16
CA VAL A 160 6.84 0.34 1.10
C VAL A 160 5.87 0.60 2.25
N ALA A 161 6.02 -0.16 3.33
CA ALA A 161 5.29 0.03 4.58
C ALA A 161 6.21 0.66 5.63
N TYR A 162 5.83 1.86 6.09
CA TYR A 162 6.55 2.63 7.10
C TYR A 162 5.80 2.57 8.43
N ALA A 163 6.48 2.14 9.49
CA ALA A 163 6.05 2.42 10.85
C ALA A 163 6.11 3.94 11.10
N PRO A 164 5.19 4.48 11.91
CA PRO A 164 5.30 5.83 12.45
C PRO A 164 6.72 6.06 12.96
N ARG A 165 7.34 7.14 12.50
CA ARG A 165 8.46 7.70 13.26
C ARG A 165 7.86 8.06 14.61
N GLU A 166 8.31 7.38 15.66
CA GLU A 166 8.22 7.97 16.98
C GLU A 166 8.88 9.33 16.81
N LEU A 167 8.07 10.40 16.82
CA LEU A 167 8.61 11.72 17.04
C LEU A 167 9.37 11.52 18.33
N ASP A 168 10.70 11.62 18.28
CA ASP A 168 11.51 11.77 19.48
C ASP A 168 10.80 12.90 20.22
N ALA A 169 10.02 12.56 21.24
CA ALA A 169 9.53 13.54 22.17
C ALA A 169 10.85 14.08 22.70
N GLU A 170 11.20 15.30 22.28
CA GLU A 170 12.31 16.02 22.84
C GLU A 170 12.09 15.94 24.34
N ASP A 171 12.95 15.14 24.99
CA ASP A 171 13.19 15.20 26.42
C ASP A 171 13.82 16.59 26.66
N ASP A 172 13.00 17.63 26.53
CA ASP A 172 13.30 18.97 27.03
C ASP A 172 13.05 18.92 28.54
N GLU A 173 14.09 18.46 29.25
CA GLU A 173 14.26 18.58 30.70
C GLU A 173 14.67 20.01 31.09
#